data_AF-A0AAD5DRE3-F1
#
_entry.id   AF-A0AAD5DRE3-F1
#
_cell.length_a   1.000
_cell.length_b   1.000
_cell.length_c   1.000
_cell.angle_alpha   90.00
_cell.angle_beta   90.00
_cell.angle_gamma   90.00
#
_symmetry.space_group_name_H-M   'P 1'
#
loop_
_entity.id
_entity.type
_entity.pdbx_description
1 polymer ?
#
loop_
_entity_poly.entity_id
_entity_poly.type
_entity_poly.pdbx_seq_one_letter_code
_entity_poly.pdbx_strand_id
1 'polypeptide(L)'
;MPRMQATCQTRGRSAVSCCIRQAAAAIAAQLNTGGSGKGKGFGDGAGGRKLTVDVPVLESGAAASVQLAQELIAALPKQLAKQFTVVSCADSGAAAPSSGGGAPVLGLQQALSGGDLGGCLLIAAPSSGQLDSVMRLLAYWRGPGAVVLNADWSAEKVPVEQVAFIKSFEAVYCFLPLMVKVLFIGQDGAVFKYCTSGNPSSTPWRIFGKEGNKLQPIGRMSQRPSNADLEAVFYNAYAANNPLNKGIKSITGIFNGGKK
;
A
#
# COMPACT_ATOMS: atom_id res chain seq x y z
N MET A 1 -13.00 16.69 1.60
CA MET A 1 -12.20 15.61 2.24
C MET A 1 -12.86 14.28 1.90
N PRO A 2 -12.15 13.27 1.37
CA PRO A 2 -12.71 11.93 1.34
C PRO A 2 -12.76 11.48 2.81
N ARG A 3 -13.96 11.54 3.40
CA ARG A 3 -14.26 10.85 4.65
C ARG A 3 -13.82 9.41 4.43
N MET A 4 -12.90 8.90 5.26
CA MET A 4 -13.01 7.50 5.65
C MET A 4 -14.48 7.33 6.02
N GLN A 5 -15.25 6.61 5.21
CA GLN A 5 -16.55 6.16 5.67
C GLN A 5 -16.22 5.33 6.91
N ALA A 6 -16.48 5.91 8.08
CA ALA A 6 -16.27 5.35 9.39
C ALA A 6 -17.17 4.12 9.67
N THR A 7 -17.60 3.43 8.61
CA THR A 7 -18.44 2.23 8.63
C THR A 7 -17.61 0.95 8.49
N CYS A 8 -16.32 1.02 8.18
CA CYS A 8 -15.47 -0.17 8.05
C CYS A 8 -14.86 -0.66 9.38
N GLN A 9 -15.40 -0.24 10.53
CA GLN A 9 -14.77 -0.41 11.84
C GLN A 9 -15.38 -1.48 12.77
N THR A 10 -16.30 -2.34 12.31
CA THR A 10 -17.01 -3.24 13.26
C THR A 10 -16.85 -4.76 13.11
N ARG A 11 -16.28 -5.34 12.04
CA ARG A 11 -15.91 -6.78 11.99
C ARG A 11 -14.77 -7.03 11.01
N GLY A 12 -13.77 -7.85 11.37
CA GLY A 12 -12.52 -8.05 10.59
C GLY A 12 -12.70 -8.28 9.09
N ARG A 13 -13.67 -9.11 8.67
CA ARG A 13 -13.97 -9.33 7.23
C ARG A 13 -14.54 -8.10 6.50
N SER A 14 -15.29 -7.24 7.20
CA SER A 14 -15.87 -6.02 6.63
C SER A 14 -14.80 -4.96 6.34
N ALA A 15 -13.80 -4.85 7.22
CA ALA A 15 -12.68 -3.93 7.08
C ALA A 15 -11.78 -4.28 5.88
N VAL A 16 -11.44 -5.56 5.73
CA VAL A 16 -10.62 -6.04 4.60
C VAL A 16 -11.34 -5.82 3.27
N SER A 17 -12.63 -6.16 3.18
CA SER A 17 -13.45 -5.92 1.99
C SER A 17 -13.49 -4.44 1.57
N CYS A 18 -13.50 -3.53 2.54
CA CYS A 18 -13.44 -2.09 2.32
C CYS A 18 -12.09 -1.66 1.75
N CYS A 19 -10.98 -2.19 2.29
CA CYS A 19 -9.63 -1.94 1.81
C CYS A 19 -9.45 -2.45 0.37
N ILE A 20 -9.98 -3.64 0.07
CA ILE A 20 -9.93 -4.24 -1.28
C ILE A 20 -10.62 -3.33 -2.30
N ARG A 21 -11.83 -2.81 -2.00
CA ARG A 21 -12.54 -1.90 -2.91
C ARG A 21 -11.78 -0.59 -3.14
N GLN A 22 -11.18 -0.02 -2.09
CA GLN A 22 -10.38 1.20 -2.21
C GLN A 22 -9.09 0.95 -3.02
N ALA A 23 -8.40 -0.14 -2.75
CA ALA A 23 -7.23 -0.56 -3.51
C ALA A 23 -7.56 -0.76 -5.00
N ALA A 24 -8.66 -1.46 -5.31
CA ALA A 24 -9.14 -1.66 -6.67
C ALA A 24 -9.46 -0.32 -7.36
N ALA A 25 -10.12 0.61 -6.67
CA ALA A 25 -10.40 1.94 -7.21
C ALA A 25 -9.11 2.74 -7.50
N ALA A 26 -8.09 2.65 -6.63
CA ALA A 26 -6.80 3.29 -6.83
C ALA A 26 -6.04 2.69 -8.04
N ILE A 27 -6.01 1.36 -8.16
CA ILE A 27 -5.42 0.67 -9.31
C ILE A 27 -6.11 1.09 -10.60
N ALA A 28 -7.45 1.04 -10.63
CA ALA A 28 -8.23 1.38 -11.81
C ALA A 28 -8.00 2.83 -12.26
N ALA A 29 -7.92 3.77 -11.32
CA ALA A 29 -7.61 5.16 -11.63
C ALA A 29 -6.21 5.31 -12.27
N GLN A 30 -5.23 4.56 -11.79
CA GLN A 30 -3.85 4.70 -12.26
C GLN A 30 -3.60 3.96 -13.58
N LEU A 31 -4.28 2.85 -13.85
CA LEU A 31 -4.15 2.13 -15.11
C LEU A 31 -5.02 2.73 -16.24
N ASN A 32 -6.20 3.28 -15.94
CA ASN A 32 -7.07 3.89 -16.97
C ASN A 32 -6.62 5.29 -17.42
N THR A 33 -5.73 5.95 -16.69
CA THR A 33 -5.23 7.29 -17.07
C THR A 33 -4.25 7.28 -18.24
N GLY A 34 -4.00 6.11 -18.86
CA GLY A 34 -3.23 5.99 -20.10
C GLY A 34 -3.92 6.54 -21.35
N GLY A 35 -5.18 7.00 -21.27
CA GLY A 35 -5.98 7.39 -22.44
C GLY A 35 -5.93 8.85 -22.91
N SER A 36 -5.36 9.81 -22.17
CA SER A 36 -5.52 11.24 -22.56
C SER A 36 -4.53 12.25 -21.98
N GLY A 37 -3.34 11.83 -21.58
CA GLY A 37 -2.33 12.75 -21.05
C GLY A 37 -1.02 12.64 -21.81
N LYS A 38 -0.69 13.66 -22.60
CA LYS A 38 0.65 13.91 -23.15
C LYS A 38 1.60 14.22 -21.98
N GLY A 39 1.91 13.20 -21.17
CA GLY A 39 2.76 13.27 -19.99
C GLY A 39 4.21 13.16 -20.40
N LYS A 40 4.91 14.28 -20.38
CA LYS A 40 6.34 14.41 -20.70
C LYS A 40 7.16 13.90 -19.50
N GLY A 41 7.76 12.72 -19.64
CA GLY A 41 8.96 12.28 -18.92
C GLY A 41 8.76 11.53 -17.61
N PHE A 42 9.14 10.24 -17.59
CA PHE A 42 10.25 9.69 -16.79
C PHE A 42 10.60 8.29 -17.32
N GLY A 43 11.80 8.15 -17.90
CA GLY A 43 12.51 6.87 -18.02
C GLY A 43 12.23 6.05 -19.27
N ASP A 44 13.17 6.13 -20.22
CA ASP A 44 13.24 5.31 -21.43
C ASP A 44 13.20 3.80 -21.14
N GLY A 45 12.46 3.06 -21.98
CA GLY A 45 12.64 1.62 -22.13
C GLY A 45 11.51 0.73 -21.64
N ALA A 46 10.38 0.73 -22.37
CA ALA A 46 9.58 -0.47 -22.60
C ALA A 46 8.94 -1.18 -21.38
N GLY A 47 8.51 -0.45 -20.35
CA GLY A 47 7.77 -1.03 -19.21
C GLY A 47 6.47 -0.28 -18.91
N GLY A 48 5.38 -1.01 -18.71
CA GLY A 48 4.12 -0.46 -18.21
C GLY A 48 4.22 0.15 -16.80
N ARG A 49 3.13 0.77 -16.32
CA ARG A 49 3.11 1.39 -14.98
C ARG A 49 3.42 0.38 -13.88
N LYS A 50 4.32 0.73 -12.96
CA LYS A 50 4.67 -0.09 -11.79
C LYS A 50 4.01 0.48 -10.55
N LEU A 51 3.05 -0.24 -9.99
CA LEU A 51 2.25 0.21 -8.85
C LEU A 51 2.49 -0.71 -7.65
N THR A 52 2.46 -0.16 -6.43
CA THR A 52 2.43 -0.97 -5.20
C THR A 52 1.16 -0.71 -4.39
N VAL A 53 0.64 -1.78 -3.81
CA VAL A 53 -0.60 -1.81 -3.04
C VAL A 53 -0.38 -2.62 -1.76
N ASP A 54 -0.64 -2.00 -0.61
CA ASP A 54 -0.59 -2.67 0.69
C ASP A 54 -1.99 -2.72 1.32
N VAL A 55 -2.51 -3.92 1.54
CA VAL A 55 -3.82 -4.22 2.14
C VAL A 55 -3.59 -5.11 3.37
N PRO A 56 -4.24 -4.83 4.52
CA PRO A 56 -4.07 -5.64 5.72
C PRO A 56 -4.55 -7.08 5.46
N VAL A 57 -3.74 -8.05 5.86
CA VAL A 57 -4.06 -9.47 5.78
C VAL A 57 -4.44 -10.01 7.16
N LEU A 58 -5.46 -10.87 7.20
CA LEU A 58 -5.83 -11.61 8.42
C LEU A 58 -5.01 -12.89 8.57
N GLU A 59 -4.66 -13.50 7.44
CA GLU A 59 -3.91 -14.75 7.35
C GLU A 59 -2.70 -14.53 6.46
N SER A 60 -1.54 -14.98 6.93
CA SER A 60 -0.29 -14.94 6.18
C SER A 60 -0.09 -16.26 5.45
N GLY A 61 0.32 -16.21 4.19
CA GLY A 61 0.66 -17.40 3.41
C GLY A 61 0.39 -17.21 1.91
N ALA A 62 1.02 -18.04 1.09
CA ALA A 62 0.91 -17.92 -0.36
C ALA A 62 -0.54 -18.05 -0.87
N ALA A 63 -1.30 -19.01 -0.34
CA ALA A 63 -2.71 -19.21 -0.73
C ALA A 63 -3.58 -17.99 -0.38
N ALA A 64 -3.39 -17.41 0.81
CA ALA A 64 -4.11 -16.20 1.24
C ALA A 64 -3.74 -14.99 0.37
N SER A 65 -2.47 -14.83 0.00
CA SER A 65 -2.01 -13.76 -0.90
C SER A 65 -2.60 -13.89 -2.31
N VAL A 66 -2.69 -15.11 -2.85
CA VAL A 66 -3.34 -15.37 -4.15
C VAL A 66 -4.84 -15.10 -4.05
N GLN A 67 -5.51 -15.53 -2.99
CA GLN A 67 -6.92 -15.24 -2.78
C GLN A 67 -7.17 -13.72 -2.71
N LEU A 68 -6.35 -12.99 -1.94
CA LEU A 68 -6.45 -11.54 -1.86
C LEU A 68 -6.25 -10.87 -3.23
N ALA A 69 -5.30 -11.36 -4.03
CA ALA A 69 -5.10 -10.89 -5.40
C ALA A 69 -6.33 -11.12 -6.28
N GLN A 70 -6.97 -12.29 -6.18
CA GLN A 70 -8.19 -12.60 -6.92
C GLN A 70 -9.38 -11.75 -6.48
N GLU A 71 -9.56 -11.54 -5.18
CA GLU A 71 -10.60 -10.65 -4.64
C GLU A 71 -10.38 -9.19 -5.09
N LEU A 72 -9.12 -8.76 -5.15
CA LEU A 72 -8.76 -7.44 -5.65
C LEU A 72 -9.08 -7.28 -7.14
N ILE A 73 -8.75 -8.28 -7.97
CA ILE A 73 -9.09 -8.29 -9.39
C ILE A 73 -10.60 -8.33 -9.60
N ALA A 74 -11.33 -9.13 -8.81
CA ALA A 74 -12.79 -9.20 -8.88
C ALA A 74 -13.47 -7.87 -8.51
N ALA A 75 -12.81 -7.03 -7.69
CA ALA A 75 -13.27 -5.68 -7.35
C ALA A 75 -12.92 -4.62 -8.40
N LEU A 76 -12.08 -4.93 -9.40
CA LEU A 76 -11.76 -4.01 -10.50
C LEU A 76 -12.95 -3.89 -11.49
N PRO A 77 -13.00 -2.80 -12.28
CA PRO A 77 -13.91 -2.73 -13.43
C PRO A 77 -13.73 -3.93 -14.36
N LYS A 78 -14.84 -4.52 -14.84
CA LYS A 78 -14.85 -5.78 -15.62
C LYS A 78 -13.89 -5.78 -16.82
N GLN A 79 -13.71 -4.64 -17.48
CA GLN A 79 -12.81 -4.49 -18.63
C GLN A 79 -11.34 -4.66 -18.23
N LEU A 80 -10.97 -4.09 -17.07
CA LEU A 80 -9.63 -4.14 -16.55
C LEU A 80 -9.34 -5.50 -15.90
N ALA A 81 -10.30 -6.08 -15.18
CA ALA A 81 -10.15 -7.37 -14.51
C ALA A 81 -9.73 -8.51 -15.48
N LYS A 82 -10.23 -8.49 -16.71
CA LYS A 82 -9.89 -9.48 -17.77
C LYS A 82 -8.44 -9.38 -18.27
N GLN A 83 -7.76 -8.28 -17.99
CA GLN A 83 -6.40 -8.04 -18.46
C GLN A 83 -5.35 -8.50 -17.45
N PHE A 84 -5.74 -8.99 -16.28
CA PHE A 84 -4.79 -9.34 -15.23
C PHE A 84 -4.42 -10.81 -15.26
N THR A 85 -3.12 -11.06 -15.08
CA THR A 85 -2.56 -12.35 -14.68
C THR A 85 -1.96 -12.23 -13.28
N VAL A 86 -2.30 -13.16 -12.39
CA VAL A 86 -1.73 -13.22 -11.04
C VAL A 86 -0.43 -14.02 -11.08
N VAL A 87 0.65 -13.45 -10.57
CA VAL A 87 1.92 -14.14 -10.35
C VAL A 87 2.05 -14.45 -8.87
N SER A 88 1.96 -15.74 -8.53
CA SER A 88 2.14 -16.25 -7.18
C SER A 88 3.62 -16.39 -6.86
N CYS A 89 4.03 -15.75 -5.78
CA CYS A 89 5.38 -15.83 -5.25
C CYS A 89 5.51 -16.85 -4.10
N ALA A 90 4.72 -17.93 -4.14
CA ALA A 90 4.88 -19.06 -3.24
C ALA A 90 6.28 -19.70 -3.38
N ASP A 91 6.80 -20.29 -2.30
CA ASP A 91 7.98 -21.14 -2.37
C ASP A 91 7.75 -22.29 -3.35
N SER A 92 8.76 -22.57 -4.17
CA SER A 92 8.76 -23.27 -5.47
C SER A 92 8.20 -24.72 -5.54
N GLY A 93 7.47 -25.20 -4.53
CA GLY A 93 6.87 -26.54 -4.49
C GLY A 93 5.33 -26.59 -4.50
N ALA A 94 4.64 -25.46 -4.29
CA ALA A 94 3.18 -25.43 -4.31
C ALA A 94 2.68 -25.00 -5.69
N ALA A 95 2.05 -25.93 -6.42
CA ALA A 95 1.33 -25.60 -7.64
C ALA A 95 0.33 -24.46 -7.35
N ALA A 96 0.34 -23.43 -8.20
CA ALA A 96 -0.63 -22.34 -8.07
C ALA A 96 -2.05 -22.95 -8.09
N PRO A 97 -2.92 -22.62 -7.12
CA PRO A 97 -4.28 -23.15 -7.14
C PRO A 97 -4.96 -22.66 -8.43
N SER A 98 -5.33 -23.60 -9.30
CA SER A 98 -6.14 -23.35 -10.48
C SER A 98 -7.57 -23.05 -10.01
N SER A 99 -7.86 -21.79 -9.73
CA SER A 99 -9.23 -21.39 -9.38
C SER A 99 -10.08 -21.31 -10.64
N GLY A 100 -11.06 -22.20 -10.76
CA GLY A 100 -12.15 -22.04 -11.73
C GLY A 100 -12.83 -20.67 -11.57
N GLY A 101 -12.87 -19.90 -12.66
CA GLY A 101 -13.60 -18.63 -12.76
C GLY A 101 -12.82 -17.34 -12.46
N GLY A 102 -11.57 -17.42 -11.98
CA GLY A 102 -10.72 -16.27 -11.66
C GLY A 102 -9.74 -15.87 -12.76
N ALA A 103 -9.00 -14.78 -12.56
CA ALA A 103 -7.84 -14.43 -13.39
C ALA A 103 -6.80 -15.57 -13.39
N PRO A 104 -6.09 -15.81 -14.51
CA PRO A 104 -5.07 -16.86 -14.58
C PRO A 104 -4.00 -16.64 -13.49
N VAL A 105 -3.61 -17.71 -12.82
CA VAL A 105 -2.58 -17.70 -11.77
C VAL A 105 -1.39 -18.52 -12.25
N LEU A 106 -0.20 -17.92 -12.23
CA LEU A 106 1.05 -18.56 -12.59
C LEU A 106 2.03 -18.48 -11.42
N GLY A 107 2.87 -19.50 -11.22
CA GLY A 107 4.00 -19.40 -10.30
C GLY A 107 5.10 -18.49 -10.86
N LEU A 108 5.86 -17.83 -9.99
CA LEU A 108 6.95 -16.93 -10.40
C LEU A 108 7.97 -17.60 -11.34
N GLN A 109 8.37 -18.84 -11.06
CA GLN A 109 9.28 -19.60 -11.93
C GLN A 109 8.66 -19.91 -13.29
N GLN A 110 7.38 -20.29 -13.33
CA GLN A 110 6.65 -20.55 -14.57
C GLN A 110 6.52 -19.28 -15.42
N ALA A 111 6.28 -18.13 -14.78
CA ALA A 111 6.24 -16.84 -15.46
C ALA A 111 7.61 -16.48 -16.07
N LEU A 112 8.71 -16.81 -15.40
CA LEU A 112 10.08 -16.59 -15.90
C LEU A 112 10.47 -17.52 -17.05
N SER A 113 9.95 -18.76 -17.09
CA SER A 113 10.26 -19.74 -18.14
C SER A 113 9.54 -19.48 -19.47
N GLY A 114 8.84 -18.35 -19.63
CA GLY A 114 8.17 -17.98 -20.88
C GLY A 114 6.69 -18.33 -20.93
N GLY A 115 5.99 -18.26 -19.79
CA GLY A 115 4.52 -18.29 -19.79
C GLY A 115 3.93 -17.21 -20.70
N ASP A 116 2.72 -17.43 -21.20
CA ASP A 116 1.97 -16.42 -21.96
C ASP A 116 1.54 -15.29 -21.02
N LEU A 117 2.42 -14.29 -20.85
CA LEU A 117 2.21 -13.14 -19.99
C LEU A 117 1.62 -11.98 -20.79
N GLY A 118 0.34 -12.09 -21.11
CA GLY A 118 -0.45 -11.00 -21.67
C GLY A 118 -0.97 -10.03 -20.60
N GLY A 119 -1.22 -8.79 -21.01
CA GLY A 119 -1.92 -7.80 -20.18
C GLY A 119 -1.14 -7.33 -18.95
N CYS A 120 -1.86 -6.91 -17.92
CA CYS A 120 -1.33 -6.46 -16.63
C CYS A 120 -0.92 -7.63 -15.75
N LEU A 121 0.10 -7.42 -14.90
CA LEU A 121 0.50 -8.40 -13.89
C LEU A 121 0.08 -7.93 -12.50
N LEU A 122 -0.37 -8.88 -11.67
CA LEU A 122 -0.49 -8.70 -10.23
C LEU A 122 0.44 -9.70 -9.54
N ILE A 123 1.53 -9.23 -8.96
CA ILE A 123 2.53 -10.04 -8.28
C ILE A 123 2.16 -10.08 -6.79
N ALA A 124 1.79 -11.26 -6.30
CA ALA A 124 1.21 -11.43 -4.97
C ALA A 124 2.29 -11.75 -3.92
N ALA A 125 2.43 -10.85 -2.94
CA ALA A 125 3.28 -10.94 -1.77
C ALA A 125 4.73 -11.42 -2.04
N PRO A 126 5.47 -10.79 -2.97
CA PRO A 126 6.86 -11.17 -3.20
C PRO A 126 7.71 -10.85 -1.97
N SER A 127 8.58 -11.79 -1.59
CA SER A 127 9.57 -11.57 -0.54
C SER A 127 10.80 -10.83 -1.06
N SER A 128 11.64 -10.33 -0.16
CA SER A 128 12.95 -9.75 -0.52
C SER A 128 13.86 -10.76 -1.22
N GLY A 129 13.81 -12.04 -0.85
CA GLY A 129 14.58 -13.11 -1.50
C GLY A 129 14.15 -13.41 -2.95
N GLN A 130 12.98 -12.92 -3.38
CA GLN A 130 12.47 -13.08 -4.74
C GLN A 130 12.63 -11.82 -5.59
N LEU A 131 13.22 -10.76 -5.05
CA LEU A 131 13.33 -9.47 -5.70
C LEU A 131 14.06 -9.57 -7.05
N ASP A 132 15.18 -10.30 -7.12
CA ASP A 132 15.90 -10.54 -8.38
C ASP A 132 15.05 -11.28 -9.42
N SER A 133 14.24 -12.24 -8.97
CA SER A 133 13.32 -12.97 -9.86
C SER A 133 12.23 -12.06 -10.41
N VAL A 134 11.67 -11.18 -9.58
CA VAL A 134 10.69 -10.18 -10.01
C VAL A 134 11.31 -9.12 -10.93
N MET A 135 12.55 -8.69 -10.66
CA MET A 135 13.31 -7.80 -11.54
C MET A 135 13.51 -8.41 -12.93
N ARG A 136 13.94 -9.67 -13.00
CA ARG A 136 14.11 -10.41 -14.26
C ARG A 136 12.79 -10.56 -15.01
N LEU A 137 11.72 -10.90 -14.28
CA LEU A 137 10.37 -11.02 -14.84
C LEU A 137 9.94 -9.72 -15.54
N LEU A 138 10.05 -8.59 -14.82
CA LEU A 138 9.65 -7.29 -15.36
C LEU A 138 10.63 -6.70 -16.38
N ALA A 139 11.86 -7.23 -16.48
CA ALA A 139 12.80 -6.86 -17.53
C ALA A 139 12.46 -7.47 -18.89
N TYR A 140 11.92 -8.70 -18.90
CA TYR A 140 11.48 -9.39 -20.13
C TYR A 140 10.05 -9.01 -20.53
N TRP A 141 9.16 -8.85 -19.55
CA TRP A 141 7.75 -8.59 -19.79
C TRP A 141 7.51 -7.14 -20.23
N ARG A 142 6.66 -6.97 -21.25
CA ARG A 142 6.38 -5.69 -21.94
C ARG A 142 4.90 -5.27 -21.85
N GLY A 143 4.19 -5.71 -20.81
CA GLY A 143 2.77 -5.39 -20.67
C GLY A 143 2.49 -3.97 -20.13
N PRO A 144 1.21 -3.56 -20.12
CA PRO A 144 0.76 -2.20 -19.82
C PRO A 144 0.91 -1.75 -18.36
N GLY A 145 0.97 -2.67 -17.39
CA GLY A 145 1.18 -2.32 -15.98
C GLY A 145 1.33 -3.50 -15.04
N ALA A 146 2.17 -3.35 -14.03
CA ALA A 146 2.44 -4.34 -13.00
C ALA A 146 2.04 -3.77 -11.63
N VAL A 147 1.27 -4.54 -10.87
CA VAL A 147 0.88 -4.23 -9.50
C VAL A 147 1.58 -5.22 -8.59
N VAL A 148 2.30 -4.72 -7.60
CA VAL A 148 2.85 -5.53 -6.53
C VAL A 148 1.96 -5.38 -5.30
N LEU A 149 1.43 -6.51 -4.83
CA LEU A 149 0.53 -6.56 -3.68
C LEU A 149 1.29 -7.07 -2.45
N ASN A 150 1.30 -6.30 -1.36
CA ASN A 150 1.86 -6.69 -0.07
C ASN A 150 3.32 -7.20 -0.15
N ALA A 151 4.20 -6.50 -0.86
CA ALA A 151 5.61 -6.88 -0.90
C ALA A 151 6.30 -6.66 0.45
N ASP A 152 7.16 -7.60 0.84
CA ASP A 152 8.09 -7.43 1.97
C ASP A 152 9.42 -6.85 1.47
N TRP A 153 9.35 -5.73 0.76
CA TRP A 153 10.52 -5.01 0.27
C TRP A 153 10.77 -3.79 1.14
N SER A 154 12.01 -3.62 1.58
CA SER A 154 12.48 -2.39 2.22
C SER A 154 13.80 -1.99 1.59
N ALA A 155 13.91 -0.72 1.20
CA ALA A 155 15.15 -0.15 0.67
C ALA A 155 16.33 -0.25 1.66
N GLU A 156 16.05 -0.43 2.96
CA GLU A 156 17.04 -0.62 4.02
C GLU A 156 17.56 -2.06 4.11
N LYS A 157 16.80 -3.03 3.60
CA LYS A 157 17.07 -4.48 3.74
C LYS A 157 17.66 -5.11 2.48
N VAL A 158 17.83 -4.34 1.40
CA VAL A 158 18.25 -4.87 0.09
C VAL A 158 19.56 -4.21 -0.38
N PRO A 159 20.32 -4.88 -1.27
CA PRO A 159 21.46 -4.29 -1.95
C PRO A 159 21.11 -2.99 -2.68
N VAL A 160 22.09 -2.08 -2.78
CA VAL A 160 21.92 -0.72 -3.34
C VAL A 160 21.41 -0.77 -4.77
N GLU A 161 21.87 -1.73 -5.57
CA GLU A 161 21.43 -1.95 -6.96
C GLU A 161 19.92 -2.24 -7.09
N GLN A 162 19.29 -2.81 -6.06
CA GLN A 162 17.86 -3.15 -6.06
C GLN A 162 16.99 -2.00 -5.55
N VAL A 163 17.58 -0.99 -4.87
CA VAL A 163 16.84 0.16 -4.32
C VAL A 163 16.17 0.99 -5.42
N ALA A 164 16.85 1.21 -6.54
CA ALA A 164 16.29 1.95 -7.67
C ALA A 164 15.07 1.24 -8.26
N PHE A 165 15.11 -0.10 -8.32
CA PHE A 165 13.98 -0.90 -8.79
C PHE A 165 12.78 -0.80 -7.84
N ILE A 166 12.98 -0.93 -6.52
CA ILE A 166 11.89 -0.76 -5.54
C ILE A 166 11.27 0.64 -5.65
N LYS A 167 12.10 1.68 -5.76
CA LYS A 167 11.64 3.08 -5.90
C LYS A 167 10.92 3.37 -7.22
N SER A 168 11.06 2.50 -8.23
CA SER A 168 10.32 2.63 -9.48
C SER A 168 8.83 2.30 -9.35
N PHE A 169 8.41 1.69 -8.25
CA PHE A 169 7.01 1.41 -7.96
C PHE A 169 6.35 2.61 -7.27
N GLU A 170 5.25 3.07 -7.86
CA GLU A 170 4.43 4.12 -7.26
C GLU A 170 3.38 3.51 -6.32
N ALA A 171 3.41 3.91 -5.04
CA ALA A 171 2.39 3.48 -4.09
C ALA A 171 1.05 4.17 -4.39
N VAL A 172 0.03 3.39 -4.71
CA VAL A 172 -1.31 3.93 -5.05
C VAL A 172 -2.32 3.71 -3.95
N TYR A 173 -2.13 2.66 -3.15
CA TYR A 173 -2.91 2.36 -1.98
C TYR A 173 -2.04 1.73 -0.91
N CYS A 174 -2.20 2.14 0.34
CA CYS A 174 -1.58 1.51 1.48
C CYS A 174 -2.50 1.70 2.68
N PHE A 175 -2.83 0.64 3.40
CA PHE A 175 -3.38 0.74 4.74
C PHE A 175 -2.70 -0.30 5.61
N LEU A 176 -1.81 0.16 6.47
CA LEU A 176 -1.06 -0.69 7.39
C LEU A 176 -1.38 -0.29 8.82
N PRO A 177 -2.21 -1.09 9.53
CA PRO A 177 -2.31 -1.02 10.98
C PRO A 177 -0.94 -1.31 11.58
N LEU A 178 -0.54 -0.53 12.57
CA LEU A 178 0.77 -0.65 13.20
C LEU A 178 0.69 -0.30 14.68
N MET A 179 1.58 -0.89 15.46
CA MET A 179 1.81 -0.54 16.85
C MET A 179 3.23 0.01 16.97
N VAL A 180 3.35 1.30 17.31
CA VAL A 180 4.65 1.96 17.51
C VAL A 180 4.97 1.93 19.00
N LYS A 181 6.19 1.56 19.36
CA LYS A 181 6.66 1.69 20.74
C LYS A 181 7.24 3.09 20.93
N VAL A 182 6.60 3.90 21.76
CA VAL A 182 7.11 5.23 22.15
C VAL A 182 7.36 5.23 23.64
N LEU A 183 8.60 5.50 24.07
CA LEU A 183 8.97 5.59 25.49
C LEU A 183 8.43 4.40 26.32
N PHE A 184 8.60 3.17 25.82
CA PHE A 184 8.11 1.92 26.45
C PHE A 184 6.58 1.71 26.45
N ILE A 185 5.78 2.66 25.94
CA ILE A 185 4.32 2.52 25.78
C ILE A 185 4.01 2.20 24.31
N GLY A 186 3.26 1.13 24.06
CA GLY A 186 2.71 0.83 22.74
C GLY A 186 1.60 1.80 22.37
N GLN A 187 1.71 2.44 21.20
CA GLN A 187 0.70 3.31 20.62
C GLN A 187 0.19 2.69 19.32
N ASP A 188 -1.11 2.38 19.30
CA ASP A 188 -1.78 1.87 18.11
C ASP A 188 -1.96 3.00 17.08
N GLY A 189 -1.88 2.65 15.80
CA GLY A 189 -2.20 3.56 14.72
C GLY A 189 -2.20 2.92 13.34
N ALA A 190 -2.10 3.76 12.32
CA ALA A 190 -2.04 3.29 10.93
C ALA A 190 -1.29 4.27 10.02
N VAL A 191 -0.58 3.72 9.04
CA VAL A 191 -0.13 4.47 7.86
C VAL A 191 -1.12 4.25 6.73
N PHE A 192 -1.45 5.32 6.03
CA PHE A 192 -2.44 5.30 4.96
C PHE A 192 -2.00 6.12 3.75
N LYS A 193 -2.23 5.56 2.57
CA LYS A 193 -2.15 6.26 1.29
C LYS A 193 -3.30 5.77 0.40
N TYR A 194 -3.94 6.69 -0.31
CA TYR A 194 -5.02 6.37 -1.23
C TYR A 194 -5.08 7.40 -2.37
N CYS A 195 -4.66 6.98 -3.56
CA CYS A 195 -4.56 7.80 -4.75
C CYS A 195 -5.58 7.35 -5.82
N THR A 196 -6.63 8.14 -6.03
CA THR A 196 -7.67 7.89 -7.05
C THR A 196 -7.62 8.84 -8.24
N SER A 197 -6.66 9.76 -8.26
CA SER A 197 -6.50 10.74 -9.33
C SER A 197 -5.14 11.41 -9.25
N GLY A 198 -4.61 11.86 -10.39
CA GLY A 198 -3.34 12.58 -10.45
C GLY A 198 -2.13 11.67 -10.21
N ASN A 199 -0.96 12.29 -10.02
CA ASN A 199 0.30 11.59 -9.80
C ASN A 199 0.34 10.98 -8.37
N PRO A 200 0.57 9.66 -8.21
CA PRO A 200 0.72 9.02 -6.89
C PRO A 200 1.77 9.66 -5.99
N SER A 201 2.85 10.19 -6.55
CA SER A 201 3.92 10.90 -5.84
C SER A 201 3.44 12.21 -5.21
N SER A 202 2.38 12.83 -5.74
CA SER A 202 1.78 14.05 -5.18
C SER A 202 0.76 13.77 -4.08
N THR A 203 0.31 12.52 -3.91
CA THR A 203 -0.62 12.15 -2.84
C THR A 203 0.16 11.91 -1.54
N PRO A 204 -0.09 12.68 -0.46
CA PRO A 204 0.69 12.52 0.76
C PRO A 204 0.36 11.21 1.49
N TRP A 205 1.36 10.66 2.16
CA TRP A 205 1.18 9.63 3.17
C TRP A 205 0.57 10.27 4.41
N ARG A 206 -0.40 9.60 5.04
CA ARG A 206 -1.06 10.05 6.26
C ARG A 206 -0.76 9.07 7.39
N ILE A 207 -0.51 9.63 8.56
CA ILE A 207 -0.22 8.87 9.78
C ILE A 207 -1.37 9.13 10.75
N PHE A 208 -1.95 8.05 11.26
CA PHE A 208 -3.04 8.08 12.22
C PHE A 208 -2.60 7.46 13.53
N GLY A 209 -2.93 8.12 14.65
CA GLY A 209 -2.83 7.57 15.99
C GLY A 209 -4.20 7.18 16.50
N LYS A 210 -4.29 6.12 17.31
CA LYS A 210 -5.54 5.69 17.92
C LYS A 210 -5.80 6.47 19.20
N GLU A 211 -6.93 7.16 19.25
CA GLU A 211 -7.44 7.82 20.45
C GLU A 211 -8.80 7.19 20.81
N GLY A 212 -8.82 6.39 21.88
CA GLY A 212 -9.96 5.53 22.22
C GLY A 212 -10.27 4.54 21.10
N ASN A 213 -11.48 4.63 20.54
CA ASN A 213 -11.95 3.76 19.44
C ASN A 213 -11.82 4.40 18.05
N LYS A 214 -11.13 5.55 17.92
CA LYS A 214 -11.04 6.30 16.66
C LYS A 214 -9.59 6.51 16.23
N LEU A 215 -9.35 6.46 14.93
CA LEU A 215 -8.08 6.87 14.33
C LEU A 215 -8.12 8.37 14.04
N GLN A 216 -7.20 9.12 14.64
CA GLN A 216 -7.05 10.56 14.45
C GLN A 216 -5.79 10.87 13.64
N PRO A 217 -5.84 11.81 12.68
CA PRO A 217 -4.66 12.18 11.91
C PRO A 217 -3.65 12.90 12.82
N ILE A 218 -2.43 12.37 12.88
CA ILE A 218 -1.33 12.92 13.69
C ILE A 218 -0.16 13.42 12.84
N GLY A 219 -0.12 13.07 11.56
CA GLY A 219 0.96 13.50 10.67
C GLY A 219 0.69 13.25 9.20
N ARG A 220 1.53 13.85 8.37
CA ARG A 220 1.57 13.63 6.92
C ARG A 220 3.00 13.70 6.41
N MET A 221 3.33 12.92 5.40
CA MET A 221 4.66 12.88 4.78
C MET A 221 4.55 12.80 3.26
N SER A 222 5.57 13.31 2.54
CA SER A 222 5.66 13.19 1.09
C SER A 222 6.08 11.78 0.65
N GLN A 223 6.96 11.15 1.43
CA GLN A 223 7.46 9.79 1.22
C GLN A 223 6.87 8.81 2.24
N ARG A 224 7.03 7.50 1.98
CA ARG A 224 6.61 6.45 2.90
C ARG A 224 7.36 6.64 4.23
N PRO A 225 6.67 6.79 5.37
CA PRO A 225 7.34 6.93 6.65
C PRO A 225 8.20 5.70 6.97
N SER A 226 9.43 5.94 7.42
CA SER A 226 10.28 4.93 8.07
C SER A 226 9.83 4.65 9.50
N ASN A 227 10.40 3.63 10.16
CA ASN A 227 10.12 3.39 11.58
C ASN A 227 10.56 4.57 12.46
N ALA A 228 11.70 5.17 12.17
CA ALA A 228 12.19 6.36 12.89
C ALA A 228 11.26 7.56 12.72
N ASP A 229 10.73 7.77 11.51
CA ASP A 229 9.73 8.81 11.24
C ASP A 229 8.45 8.60 12.04
N LEU A 230 7.98 7.35 12.12
CA LEU A 230 6.79 7.00 12.89
C LEU A 230 7.02 7.24 14.39
N GLU A 231 8.12 6.79 14.95
CA GLU A 231 8.46 7.05 16.36
C GLU A 231 8.48 8.54 16.68
N ALA A 232 9.11 9.35 15.83
CA ALA A 232 9.17 10.80 15.99
C ALA A 232 7.77 11.45 15.91
N VAL A 233 6.94 11.06 14.95
CA VAL A 233 5.57 11.60 14.80
C VAL A 233 4.69 11.24 15.99
N PHE A 234 4.74 9.99 16.46
CA PHE A 234 3.96 9.56 17.62
C PHE A 234 4.48 10.20 18.92
N TYR A 235 5.79 10.34 19.09
CA TYR A 235 6.37 11.09 20.22
C TYR A 235 5.86 12.53 20.25
N ASN A 236 5.91 13.22 19.11
CA ASN A 236 5.43 14.61 18.99
C ASN A 236 3.93 14.72 19.28
N ALA A 237 3.13 13.78 18.76
CA ALA A 237 1.69 13.72 19.02
C ALA A 237 1.38 13.45 20.51
N TYR A 238 2.15 12.58 21.16
CA TYR A 238 2.05 12.30 22.59
C TYR A 238 2.41 13.55 23.43
N ALA A 239 3.54 14.20 23.14
CA ALA A 239 3.97 15.41 23.82
C ALA A 239 2.99 16.58 23.67
N ALA A 240 2.38 16.73 22.49
CA ALA A 240 1.37 17.76 22.23
C ALA A 240 0.06 17.51 23.01
N ASN A 241 -0.27 16.25 23.30
CA ASN A 241 -1.48 15.86 24.01
C ASN A 241 -1.29 15.69 25.54
N ASN A 242 -0.07 15.89 26.05
CA ASN A 242 0.20 15.76 27.48
C ASN A 242 -0.62 16.76 28.33
N PRO A 243 -1.28 16.29 29.41
CA PRO A 243 -2.21 17.10 30.21
C PRO A 243 -1.55 18.31 30.90
N LEU A 244 -0.23 18.26 31.15
CA LEU A 244 0.54 19.41 31.65
C LEU A 244 0.50 20.61 30.68
N ASN A 245 0.51 20.37 29.37
CA ASN A 245 0.39 21.41 28.34
C ASN A 245 -1.06 21.91 28.15
N LYS A 246 -2.07 21.08 28.47
CA LYS A 246 -3.49 21.51 28.50
C LYS A 246 -3.81 22.36 29.74
N GLY A 247 -3.15 22.11 30.86
CA GLY A 247 -3.31 22.91 32.10
C GLY A 247 -2.82 24.35 31.96
N ILE A 248 -1.72 24.59 31.23
CA ILE A 248 -1.16 25.94 31.06
C ILE A 248 -2.08 26.83 30.21
N LYS A 249 -2.67 26.30 29.12
CA LYS A 249 -3.61 27.07 28.28
C LYS A 249 -4.87 27.51 29.03
N SER A 250 -5.34 26.73 29.99
CA SER A 250 -6.49 27.10 30.84
C SER A 250 -6.13 28.15 31.90
N ILE A 251 -4.89 28.21 32.36
CA ILE A 251 -4.44 29.20 33.36
C ILE A 251 -4.12 30.55 32.69
N THR A 252 -3.54 30.56 31.48
CA THR A 252 -3.29 31.83 30.75
C THR A 252 -4.58 32.54 30.33
N GLY A 253 -5.66 31.80 30.06
CA GLY A 253 -6.98 32.37 29.77
C GLY A 253 -7.64 33.06 30.97
N ILE A 254 -7.31 32.64 32.20
CA ILE A 254 -7.85 33.22 33.43
C ILE A 254 -7.02 34.43 33.89
N PHE A 255 -5.70 34.43 33.66
CA PHE A 255 -4.83 35.54 34.08
C PHE A 255 -4.84 36.77 33.16
N ASN A 256 -5.27 36.65 31.89
CA ASN A 256 -5.39 37.78 30.96
C ASN A 256 -6.80 38.44 30.93
N GLY A 257 -7.76 37.94 31.71
CA GLY A 257 -9.12 38.50 31.80
C GLY A 257 -9.27 39.67 32.80
N GLY A 258 -8.19 40.06 33.49
CA GLY A 258 -8.20 41.07 34.55
C GLY A 258 -7.61 42.42 34.14
N LYS A 259 -8.16 43.08 33.12
CA LYS A 259 -8.06 44.54 32.96
C LYS A 259 -9.37 45.06 32.36
N LYS A 260 -10.29 45.44 33.24
CA LYS A 260 -11.28 46.49 33.00
C LYS A 260 -10.87 47.68 33.85
#